data_AF-A0A7K9LAH8-F1
#
_entry.id   AF-A0A7K9LAH8-F1
#
_cell.length_a   1.000
_cell.length_b   1.000
_cell.length_c   1.000
_cell.angle_alpha   90.00
_cell.angle_beta   90.00
_cell.angle_gamma   90.00
#
_symmetry.space_group_name_H-M   'P 1'
#
loop_
_entity.id
_entity.type
_entity.pdbx_description
1 polymer ?
#
loop_
_entity_poly.entity_id
_entity_poly.type
_entity_poly.pdbx_seq_one_letter_code
_entity_poly.pdbx_strand_id
1 'polypeptide(L)'
;SYLTWDQIKILDQVLTEAIPIHGRGNFPTLEVKPKDIIHMVKEQLIEKQIHVRDIRLNGSTASHILVKHNGTSYKDLDIIFGVELPSEFEFQIVKEAVLNCLLDFLPKCVNKQKITAQTMKDAYVQKMVKVSTDHDRWSLISLSNNSGKNVELKFVSSLRRQFEFSVDSFQIILDSILAVYRASERPLTQDCHPAVIAESMYGDFNQAMDHLRYKLISTRNPEEIRGGGLLKYSNLLVRDFKPADEAEIKSLERYMCSRFFIDFPDVAEQQRKIESYLRNHFIGEEKSKYDYLMTLRGVVNKSTVCLMGHERRQTLNMITILALKVLGEQNIIPNAANVTCYYQPAPYISDRNFSNYYIAHGQPPVFYQPYP
;
A
#
# COMPACT_ATOMS: atom_id res chain seq x y z
N SER A 1 -0.42 -24.65 3.45
CA SER A 1 -1.69 -25.08 4.07
C SER A 1 -2.82 -25.01 3.06
N TYR A 2 -3.84 -25.86 3.16
CA TYR A 2 -5.03 -25.75 2.32
C TYR A 2 -5.97 -24.67 2.85
N LEU A 3 -6.59 -23.90 1.96
CA LEU A 3 -7.64 -22.96 2.34
C LEU A 3 -8.90 -23.72 2.73
N THR A 4 -9.58 -23.22 3.75
CA THR A 4 -10.93 -23.66 4.14
C THR A 4 -11.97 -23.11 3.16
N TRP A 5 -13.17 -23.72 3.15
CA TRP A 5 -14.29 -23.21 2.34
C TRP A 5 -14.61 -21.73 2.60
N ASP A 6 -14.56 -21.29 3.85
CA ASP A 6 -14.80 -19.88 4.19
C ASP A 6 -13.76 -18.94 3.57
N GLN A 7 -12.49 -19.35 3.55
CA GLN A 7 -11.43 -18.59 2.90
C GLN A 7 -11.56 -18.63 1.37
N ILE A 8 -11.98 -19.77 0.79
CA ILE A 8 -12.23 -19.91 -0.64
C ILE A 8 -13.37 -18.99 -1.10
N LYS A 9 -14.45 -18.84 -0.33
CA LYS A 9 -15.51 -17.87 -0.66
C LYS A 9 -15.00 -16.43 -0.72
N ILE A 10 -14.12 -16.04 0.21
CA ILE A 10 -13.53 -14.69 0.20
C ILE A 10 -12.59 -14.54 -1.01
N LEU A 11 -11.79 -15.54 -1.31
CA LEU A 11 -10.94 -15.55 -2.50
C LEU A 11 -11.77 -15.45 -3.79
N ASP A 12 -12.87 -16.20 -3.88
CA ASP A 12 -13.79 -16.17 -5.03
C ASP A 12 -14.40 -14.78 -5.20
N GLN A 13 -14.86 -14.16 -4.12
CA GLN A 13 -15.34 -12.78 -4.15
C GLN A 13 -14.25 -11.83 -4.66
N VAL A 14 -13.04 -11.90 -4.10
CA VAL A 14 -11.91 -11.05 -4.51
C VAL A 14 -11.59 -11.22 -5.99
N LEU A 15 -11.67 -12.45 -6.53
CA LEU A 15 -11.31 -12.73 -7.92
C LEU A 15 -12.44 -12.42 -8.93
N THR A 16 -13.69 -12.36 -8.47
CA THR A 16 -14.87 -12.20 -9.33
C THR A 16 -15.51 -10.81 -9.26
N GLU A 17 -15.23 -10.04 -8.20
CA GLU A 17 -15.68 -8.65 -8.04
C GLU A 17 -14.99 -7.74 -9.08
N ALA A 18 -15.79 -6.99 -9.83
CA ALA A 18 -15.27 -6.04 -10.81
C ALA A 18 -14.60 -4.87 -10.08
N ILE A 19 -13.40 -4.50 -10.54
CA ILE A 19 -12.63 -3.40 -10.00
C ILE A 19 -12.38 -2.34 -11.07
N PRO A 20 -12.55 -1.05 -10.74
CA PRO A 20 -12.38 0.03 -11.69
C PRO A 20 -10.90 0.39 -11.87
N ILE A 21 -10.41 0.29 -13.11
CA ILE A 21 -9.10 0.82 -13.51
C ILE A 21 -9.34 2.16 -14.22
N HIS A 22 -8.92 3.24 -13.56
CA HIS A 22 -9.22 4.60 -13.98
C HIS A 22 -8.26 5.06 -15.09
N GLY A 23 -8.81 5.47 -16.23
CA GLY A 23 -8.07 6.12 -17.29
C GLY A 23 -7.74 7.57 -16.94
N ARG A 24 -6.53 8.02 -17.30
CA ARG A 24 -6.13 9.43 -17.21
C ARG A 24 -6.67 10.23 -18.40
N GLY A 25 -6.99 11.51 -18.16
CA GLY A 25 -7.53 12.39 -19.19
C GLY A 25 -8.90 11.92 -19.67
N ASN A 26 -9.05 11.72 -20.99
CA ASN A 26 -10.32 11.34 -21.62
C ASN A 26 -10.48 9.82 -21.80
N PHE A 27 -9.58 9.01 -21.24
CA PHE A 27 -9.69 7.56 -21.32
C PHE A 27 -10.79 7.04 -20.39
N PRO A 28 -11.63 6.08 -20.84
CA PRO A 28 -12.72 5.55 -20.02
C PRO A 28 -12.19 4.78 -18.81
N THR A 29 -13.04 4.60 -17.80
CA THR A 29 -12.74 3.65 -16.72
C THR A 29 -13.01 2.23 -17.22
N LEU A 30 -12.06 1.31 -16.97
CA LEU A 30 -12.21 -0.10 -17.29
C LEU A 30 -12.80 -0.83 -16.09
N GLU A 31 -13.86 -1.60 -16.29
CA GLU A 31 -14.40 -2.51 -15.28
C GLU A 31 -13.84 -3.90 -15.52
N VAL A 32 -12.91 -4.33 -14.66
CA VAL A 32 -12.13 -5.54 -14.88
C VAL A 32 -12.29 -6.48 -13.69
N LYS A 33 -12.56 -7.76 -13.92
CA LYS A 33 -12.48 -8.77 -12.85
C LYS A 33 -11.05 -9.29 -12.77
N PRO A 34 -10.49 -9.48 -11.57
CA PRO A 34 -9.14 -10.03 -11.41
C PRO A 34 -8.92 -11.34 -12.15
N LYS A 35 -9.87 -12.28 -12.06
CA LYS A 35 -9.75 -13.55 -12.78
C LYS A 35 -9.58 -13.35 -14.30
N ASP A 36 -10.30 -12.39 -14.89
CA ASP A 36 -10.31 -12.16 -16.33
C ASP A 36 -8.96 -11.58 -16.79
N ILE A 37 -8.45 -10.55 -16.11
CA ILE A 37 -7.13 -9.98 -16.46
C ILE A 37 -5.99 -10.98 -16.21
N ILE A 38 -6.07 -11.78 -15.15
CA ILE A 38 -5.07 -12.81 -14.87
C ILE A 38 -5.06 -13.86 -15.99
N HIS A 39 -6.23 -14.31 -16.42
CA HIS A 39 -6.35 -15.27 -17.52
C HIS A 39 -5.81 -14.70 -18.83
N MET A 40 -6.24 -13.51 -19.23
CA MET A 40 -5.80 -12.90 -20.49
C MET A 40 -4.28 -12.66 -20.51
N VAL A 41 -3.72 -12.16 -19.40
CA VAL A 41 -2.26 -11.98 -19.28
C VAL A 41 -1.54 -13.32 -19.34
N LYS A 42 -2.02 -14.36 -18.64
CA LYS A 42 -1.45 -15.71 -18.71
C LYS A 42 -1.43 -16.25 -20.14
N GLU A 43 -2.54 -16.11 -20.87
CA GLU A 43 -2.66 -16.59 -22.26
C GLU A 43 -1.73 -15.82 -23.19
N GLN A 44 -1.69 -14.48 -23.11
CA GLN A 44 -0.76 -13.66 -23.91
C GLN A 44 0.70 -14.01 -23.64
N LEU A 45 1.08 -14.28 -22.38
CA LEU A 45 2.45 -14.70 -22.05
C LEU A 45 2.79 -16.05 -22.68
N ILE A 46 1.89 -17.03 -22.59
CA ILE A 46 2.09 -18.37 -23.16
C ILE A 46 2.19 -18.30 -24.70
N GLU A 47 1.31 -17.52 -25.36
CA GLU A 47 1.36 -17.30 -26.81
C GLU A 47 2.69 -16.69 -27.27
N LYS A 48 3.29 -15.83 -26.44
CA LYS A 48 4.60 -15.22 -26.68
C LYS A 48 5.78 -16.06 -26.17
N GLN A 49 5.55 -17.34 -25.86
CA GLN A 49 6.55 -18.30 -25.41
C GLN A 49 7.23 -17.94 -24.08
N ILE A 50 6.57 -17.14 -23.23
CA ILE A 50 7.00 -16.92 -21.85
C ILE A 50 6.44 -18.04 -20.98
N HIS A 51 7.33 -18.82 -20.35
CA HIS A 51 6.92 -19.86 -19.41
C HIS A 51 6.39 -19.24 -18.13
N VAL A 52 5.15 -19.59 -17.75
CA VAL A 52 4.51 -19.20 -16.49
C VAL A 52 4.47 -20.43 -15.57
N ARG A 53 5.32 -20.42 -14.54
CA ARG A 53 5.46 -21.50 -13.55
C ARG A 53 4.24 -21.59 -12.64
N ASP A 54 3.83 -20.46 -12.09
CA ASP A 54 2.69 -20.35 -11.17
C ASP A 54 2.12 -18.93 -11.16
N ILE A 55 0.90 -18.80 -10.62
CA ILE A 55 0.27 -17.51 -10.36
C ILE A 55 -0.16 -17.46 -8.91
N ARG A 56 0.20 -16.38 -8.22
CA ARG A 56 -0.03 -16.23 -6.78
C ARG A 56 -0.67 -14.88 -6.46
N LEU A 57 -1.58 -14.89 -5.49
CA LEU A 57 -2.08 -13.68 -4.84
C LEU A 57 -1.22 -13.40 -3.60
N ASN A 58 -0.72 -12.18 -3.46
CA ASN A 58 0.17 -11.77 -2.37
C ASN A 58 -0.42 -10.56 -1.59
N GLY A 59 0.37 -10.08 -0.64
CA GLY A 59 0.16 -8.80 0.02
C GLY A 59 -0.97 -8.83 1.05
N SER A 60 -1.49 -7.66 1.37
CA SER A 60 -2.53 -7.52 2.40
C SER A 60 -3.82 -8.28 2.07
N THR A 61 -4.09 -8.50 0.78
CA THR A 61 -5.25 -9.25 0.30
C THR A 61 -5.16 -10.73 0.66
N ALA A 62 -3.98 -11.35 0.53
CA ALA A 62 -3.77 -12.74 0.95
C ALA A 62 -4.02 -12.91 2.46
N SER A 63 -3.47 -12.01 3.28
CA SER A 63 -3.71 -12.01 4.73
C SER A 63 -5.19 -11.81 5.07
N HIS A 64 -5.90 -10.93 4.37
CA HIS A 64 -7.33 -10.70 4.55
C HIS A 64 -8.18 -11.94 4.25
N ILE A 65 -7.84 -12.68 3.19
CA ILE A 65 -8.50 -13.94 2.84
C ILE A 65 -8.28 -14.98 3.93
N LEU A 66 -7.07 -15.08 4.48
CA LEU A 66 -6.73 -16.06 5.51
C LEU A 66 -7.39 -15.75 6.86
N VAL A 67 -7.41 -14.48 7.26
CA VAL A 67 -8.03 -14.02 8.51
C VAL A 67 -8.83 -12.75 8.23
N LYS A 68 -10.17 -12.88 8.25
CA LYS A 68 -11.08 -11.75 8.11
C LYS A 68 -11.09 -10.94 9.41
N HIS A 69 -10.23 -9.92 9.48
CA HIS A 69 -10.27 -8.92 10.56
C HIS A 69 -11.30 -7.83 10.24
N ASN A 70 -12.20 -7.55 11.19
CA ASN A 70 -13.13 -6.43 11.08
C ASN A 70 -12.36 -5.10 11.01
N GLY A 71 -12.62 -4.29 10.00
CA GLY A 71 -12.02 -2.96 9.84
C GLY A 71 -10.75 -2.89 8.97
N THR A 72 -10.12 -4.01 8.61
CA THR A 72 -9.05 -3.99 7.60
C THR A 72 -9.63 -4.24 6.21
N SER A 73 -9.84 -3.17 5.44
CA SER A 73 -9.98 -3.27 3.99
C SER A 73 -8.66 -3.79 3.41
N TYR A 74 -8.72 -4.76 2.50
CA TYR A 74 -7.58 -5.02 1.61
C TYR A 74 -7.42 -3.81 0.68
N LYS A 75 -6.17 -3.41 0.44
CA LYS A 75 -5.84 -2.23 -0.37
C LYS A 75 -5.58 -2.66 -1.80
N ASP A 76 -4.34 -3.05 -2.07
CA ASP A 76 -3.90 -3.43 -3.41
C ASP A 76 -4.14 -4.93 -3.66
N LEU A 77 -4.48 -5.22 -4.90
CA LEU A 77 -4.55 -6.57 -5.41
C LEU A 77 -3.20 -6.91 -6.05
N ASP A 78 -2.36 -7.62 -5.29
CA ASP A 78 -1.00 -7.97 -5.68
C ASP A 78 -0.97 -9.37 -6.31
N ILE A 79 -0.87 -9.44 -7.64
CA ILE A 79 -0.74 -10.71 -8.37
C ILE A 79 0.71 -10.93 -8.79
N ILE A 80 1.27 -12.06 -8.40
CA ILE A 80 2.59 -12.53 -8.82
C ILE A 80 2.43 -13.59 -9.91
N PHE A 81 3.04 -13.36 -11.06
CA PHE A 81 3.30 -14.37 -12.08
C PHE A 81 4.73 -14.86 -11.92
N GLY A 82 4.91 -16.12 -11.54
CA GLY A 82 6.21 -16.78 -11.59
C GLY A 82 6.58 -17.05 -13.04
N VAL A 83 7.53 -16.30 -13.59
CA VAL A 83 7.91 -16.37 -15.02
C VAL A 83 9.41 -16.56 -15.19
N GLU A 84 9.84 -16.93 -16.40
CA GLU A 84 11.24 -16.91 -16.79
C GLU A 84 11.55 -15.64 -17.60
N LEU A 85 12.58 -14.90 -17.18
CA LEU A 85 12.98 -13.64 -17.82
C LEU A 85 14.47 -13.66 -18.15
N PRO A 86 14.97 -14.49 -19.06
CA PRO A 86 16.42 -14.65 -19.28
C PRO A 86 17.11 -13.38 -19.79
N SER A 87 16.43 -12.52 -20.55
CA SER A 87 17.01 -11.31 -21.16
C SER A 87 16.09 -10.09 -21.05
N GLU A 88 16.54 -8.96 -21.59
CA GLU A 88 15.74 -7.72 -21.71
C GLU A 88 14.57 -7.87 -22.69
N PHE A 89 14.67 -8.81 -23.64
CA PHE A 89 13.64 -9.07 -24.61
C PHE A 89 12.34 -9.55 -23.95
N GLU A 90 12.42 -10.46 -22.98
CA GLU A 90 11.25 -10.98 -22.28
C GLU A 90 10.60 -9.92 -21.38
N PHE A 91 11.37 -8.99 -20.83
CA PHE A 91 10.81 -7.83 -20.12
C PHE A 91 9.93 -6.96 -21.01
N GLN A 92 10.36 -6.75 -22.26
CA GLN A 92 9.57 -5.99 -23.23
C GLN A 92 8.32 -6.78 -23.68
N ILE A 93 8.43 -8.09 -23.88
CA ILE A 93 7.28 -8.97 -24.18
C ILE A 93 6.24 -8.88 -23.06
N VAL A 94 6.64 -9.03 -21.80
CA VAL A 94 5.73 -8.96 -20.64
C VAL A 94 5.01 -7.61 -20.60
N LYS A 95 5.74 -6.52 -20.80
CA LYS A 95 5.17 -5.17 -20.84
C LYS A 95 4.13 -5.05 -21.96
N GLU A 96 4.46 -5.49 -23.17
CA GLU A 96 3.54 -5.42 -24.31
C GLU A 96 2.31 -6.31 -24.11
N ALA A 97 2.49 -7.53 -23.60
CA ALA A 97 1.40 -8.46 -23.30
C ALA A 97 0.36 -7.82 -22.36
N VAL A 98 0.79 -7.21 -21.26
CA VAL A 98 -0.12 -6.55 -20.32
C VAL A 98 -0.81 -5.34 -20.94
N LEU A 99 -0.07 -4.49 -21.67
CA LEU A 99 -0.64 -3.29 -22.30
C LEU A 99 -1.65 -3.64 -23.40
N ASN A 100 -1.40 -4.72 -24.14
CA ASN A 100 -2.34 -5.24 -25.13
C ASN A 100 -3.59 -5.84 -24.47
N CYS A 101 -3.46 -6.55 -23.34
CA CYS A 101 -4.62 -7.02 -22.57
C CYS A 101 -5.54 -5.86 -22.13
N LEU A 102 -4.97 -4.71 -21.74
CA LEU A 102 -5.77 -3.54 -21.39
C LEU A 102 -6.56 -2.98 -22.58
N LEU A 103 -6.04 -3.13 -23.80
CA LEU A 103 -6.73 -2.70 -25.02
C LEU A 103 -8.01 -3.52 -25.26
N ASP A 104 -8.00 -4.79 -24.86
CA ASP A 104 -9.14 -5.69 -25.01
C ASP A 104 -10.30 -5.32 -24.09
N PHE A 105 -10.01 -4.78 -22.91
CA PHE A 105 -11.00 -4.25 -21.97
C PHE A 105 -11.65 -2.93 -22.39
N LEU A 106 -11.13 -2.22 -23.41
CA LEU A 106 -11.77 -0.99 -23.88
C LEU A 106 -13.18 -1.26 -24.42
N PRO A 107 -14.14 -0.34 -24.19
CA PRO A 107 -15.49 -0.45 -24.74
C PRO A 107 -15.50 -0.63 -26.26
N LYS A 108 -16.46 -1.41 -26.78
CA LYS A 108 -16.57 -1.75 -28.21
C LYS A 108 -16.68 -0.53 -29.15
N CYS A 109 -17.13 0.62 -28.64
CA CYS A 109 -17.24 1.86 -29.40
C CYS A 109 -15.90 2.60 -29.60
N VAL A 110 -14.81 2.14 -28.99
CA VAL A 110 -13.49 2.76 -29.13
C VAL A 110 -12.75 2.19 -30.34
N ASN A 111 -12.25 3.07 -31.21
CA ASN A 111 -11.41 2.64 -32.34
C ASN A 111 -10.03 2.19 -31.84
N LYS A 112 -9.85 0.88 -31.69
CA LYS A 112 -8.61 0.25 -31.19
C LYS A 112 -7.43 0.36 -32.17
N GLN A 113 -7.68 0.57 -33.47
CA GLN A 113 -6.62 0.52 -34.51
C GLN A 113 -5.58 1.64 -34.38
N LYS A 114 -5.94 2.77 -33.75
CA LYS A 114 -5.05 3.91 -33.56
C LYS A 114 -4.40 3.96 -32.18
N ILE A 115 -4.73 3.02 -31.29
CA ILE A 115 -4.26 3.03 -29.91
C ILE A 115 -3.01 2.18 -29.80
N THR A 116 -1.92 2.79 -29.35
CA THR A 116 -0.63 2.10 -29.17
C THR A 116 -0.48 1.62 -27.74
N ALA A 117 0.42 0.65 -27.52
CA ALA A 117 0.80 0.23 -26.16
C ALA A 117 1.32 1.40 -25.31
N GLN A 118 2.05 2.35 -25.92
CA GLN A 118 2.53 3.55 -25.23
C GLN A 118 1.36 4.44 -24.77
N THR A 119 0.32 4.58 -25.59
CA THR A 119 -0.92 5.27 -25.21
C THR A 119 -1.60 4.60 -24.03
N MET A 120 -1.71 3.26 -24.03
CA MET A 120 -2.31 2.50 -22.94
C MET A 120 -1.52 2.63 -21.64
N LYS A 121 -0.19 2.64 -21.74
CA LYS A 121 0.70 2.91 -20.61
C LYS A 121 0.38 4.27 -19.99
N ASP A 122 0.37 5.32 -20.81
CA ASP A 122 0.22 6.68 -20.29
C ASP A 122 -1.19 6.92 -19.71
N ALA A 123 -2.19 6.21 -20.24
CA ALA A 123 -3.57 6.27 -19.78
C ALA A 123 -3.83 5.52 -18.47
N TYR A 124 -3.35 4.28 -18.32
CA TYR A 124 -3.83 3.37 -17.25
C TYR A 124 -2.76 2.94 -16.26
N VAL A 125 -1.48 3.10 -16.60
CA VAL A 125 -0.39 2.60 -15.76
C VAL A 125 0.07 3.70 -14.80
N GLN A 126 -0.07 3.42 -13.50
CA GLN A 126 0.35 4.34 -12.45
C GLN A 126 1.86 4.27 -12.21
N LYS A 127 2.41 3.05 -12.18
CA LYS A 127 3.81 2.80 -11.87
C LYS A 127 4.30 1.58 -12.62
N MET A 128 5.51 1.67 -13.16
CA MET A 128 6.25 0.52 -13.66
C MET A 128 7.64 0.48 -13.06
N VAL A 129 8.07 -0.73 -12.73
CA VAL A 129 9.41 -0.99 -12.19
C VAL A 129 9.98 -2.19 -12.92
N LYS A 130 11.23 -2.09 -13.33
CA LYS A 130 12.04 -3.20 -13.84
C LYS A 130 13.25 -3.34 -12.93
N VAL A 131 13.49 -4.55 -12.44
CA VAL A 131 14.70 -4.91 -11.68
C VAL A 131 15.35 -6.08 -12.38
N SER A 132 16.61 -5.91 -12.76
CA SER A 132 17.42 -6.95 -13.38
C SER A 132 18.83 -6.85 -12.81
N THR A 133 19.06 -7.56 -11.71
CA THR A 133 20.36 -7.71 -11.03
C THR A 133 20.72 -9.20 -10.96
N ASP A 134 21.90 -9.51 -10.44
CA ASP A 134 22.37 -10.90 -10.28
C ASP A 134 21.49 -11.74 -9.33
N HIS A 135 20.78 -11.07 -8.41
CA HIS A 135 19.96 -11.73 -7.39
C HIS A 135 18.47 -11.51 -7.59
N ASP A 136 18.08 -10.34 -8.09
CA ASP A 136 16.68 -9.92 -8.24
C ASP A 136 16.36 -9.67 -9.71
N ARG A 137 15.40 -10.43 -10.23
CA ARG A 137 14.95 -10.31 -11.61
C ARG A 137 13.44 -10.37 -11.71
N TRP A 138 12.82 -9.19 -11.79
CA TRP A 138 11.37 -9.05 -11.78
C TRP A 138 10.90 -7.73 -12.39
N SER A 139 9.66 -7.71 -12.85
CA SER A 139 8.95 -6.53 -13.38
C SER A 139 7.67 -6.30 -12.57
N LEU A 140 7.21 -5.06 -12.50
CA LEU A 140 5.95 -4.69 -11.87
C LEU A 140 5.23 -3.65 -12.72
N ILE A 141 3.94 -3.86 -12.92
CA ILE A 141 3.01 -2.95 -13.58
C ILE A 141 1.84 -2.73 -12.64
N SER A 142 1.72 -1.51 -12.10
CA SER A 142 0.64 -1.10 -11.21
C SER A 142 -0.36 -0.25 -11.97
N LEU A 143 -1.62 -0.69 -11.98
CA LEU A 143 -2.73 -0.07 -12.70
C LEU A 143 -3.47 0.90 -11.79
N SER A 144 -3.85 2.05 -12.33
CA SER A 144 -4.39 3.16 -11.56
C SER A 144 -5.80 2.85 -11.03
N ASN A 145 -5.97 2.96 -9.71
CA ASN A 145 -7.30 3.01 -9.11
C ASN A 145 -7.39 4.20 -8.14
N ASN A 146 -8.26 5.16 -8.47
CA ASN A 146 -8.42 6.39 -7.68
C ASN A 146 -9.01 6.15 -6.28
N SER A 147 -9.56 4.96 -6.02
CA SER A 147 -10.03 4.55 -4.69
C SER A 147 -8.91 3.97 -3.80
N GLY A 148 -7.68 3.85 -4.30
CA GLY A 148 -6.56 3.30 -3.55
C GLY A 148 -6.43 1.78 -3.59
N LYS A 149 -7.30 1.08 -4.34
CA LYS A 149 -7.21 -0.37 -4.57
C LYS A 149 -6.52 -0.69 -5.89
N ASN A 150 -5.21 -0.50 -5.96
CA ASN A 150 -4.50 -0.67 -7.23
C ASN A 150 -4.41 -2.17 -7.58
N VAL A 151 -4.30 -2.45 -8.88
CA VAL A 151 -3.98 -3.80 -9.37
C VAL A 151 -2.51 -3.83 -9.70
N GLU A 152 -1.74 -4.60 -8.94
CA GLU A 152 -0.31 -4.76 -9.17
C GLU A 152 -0.03 -6.12 -9.79
N LEU A 153 0.42 -6.10 -11.05
CA LEU A 153 0.86 -7.29 -11.76
C LEU A 153 2.38 -7.36 -11.67
N LYS A 154 2.90 -8.32 -10.90
CA LYS A 154 4.32 -8.54 -10.68
C LYS A 154 4.77 -9.80 -11.38
N PHE A 155 5.81 -9.71 -12.19
CA PHE A 155 6.36 -10.81 -12.98
C PHE A 155 7.72 -11.17 -12.41
N VAL A 156 7.83 -12.31 -11.74
CA VAL A 156 8.98 -12.67 -10.91
C VAL A 156 9.72 -13.86 -11.50
N SER A 157 10.98 -13.65 -11.88
CA SER A 157 11.93 -14.72 -12.17
C SER A 157 12.73 -15.10 -10.94
N SER A 158 13.32 -14.11 -10.27
CA SER A 158 13.97 -14.27 -8.96
C SER A 158 13.68 -13.05 -8.09
N LEU A 159 13.42 -13.30 -6.81
CA LEU A 159 13.17 -12.26 -5.83
C LEU A 159 13.73 -12.71 -4.48
N ARG A 160 14.78 -12.04 -4.04
CA ARG A 160 15.42 -12.33 -2.76
C ARG A 160 14.49 -12.03 -1.59
N ARG A 161 13.76 -10.91 -1.67
CA ARG A 161 12.96 -10.37 -0.56
C ARG A 161 11.48 -10.52 -0.84
N GLN A 162 10.89 -11.52 -0.23
CA GLN A 162 9.50 -11.89 -0.50
C GLN A 162 8.51 -11.39 0.56
N PHE A 163 8.99 -10.97 1.73
CA PHE A 163 8.18 -10.42 2.83
C PHE A 163 9.00 -9.45 3.68
N GLU A 164 8.33 -8.61 4.48
CA GLU A 164 8.98 -7.76 5.48
C GLU A 164 8.69 -8.24 6.91
N PHE A 165 7.43 -8.58 7.19
CA PHE A 165 6.98 -9.19 8.42
C PHE A 165 6.21 -10.49 8.14
N SER A 166 6.05 -11.32 9.17
CA SER A 166 5.28 -12.57 9.07
C SER A 166 3.84 -12.36 8.59
N VAL A 167 3.19 -11.26 9.03
CA VAL A 167 1.79 -10.96 8.76
C VAL A 167 1.48 -10.60 7.30
N ASP A 168 2.49 -10.26 6.50
CA ASP A 168 2.39 -9.96 5.06
C ASP A 168 3.14 -10.98 4.19
N SER A 169 3.53 -12.13 4.75
CA SER A 169 4.32 -13.14 4.06
C SER A 169 3.51 -14.17 3.26
N PHE A 170 2.19 -14.05 3.25
CA PHE A 170 1.31 -15.07 2.69
C PHE A 170 1.14 -14.93 1.18
N GLN A 171 1.25 -16.06 0.48
CA GLN A 171 0.97 -16.16 -0.94
C GLN A 171 -0.02 -17.30 -1.18
N ILE A 172 -1.10 -17.03 -1.93
CA ILE A 172 -2.12 -18.02 -2.28
C ILE A 172 -1.93 -18.42 -3.73
N ILE A 173 -1.70 -19.70 -4.00
CA ILE A 173 -1.51 -20.24 -5.35
C ILE A 173 -2.87 -20.30 -6.05
N LEU A 174 -3.00 -19.63 -7.20
CA LEU A 174 -4.27 -19.43 -7.89
C LEU A 174 -4.54 -20.45 -9.00
N ASP A 175 -3.56 -21.26 -9.40
CA ASP A 175 -3.70 -22.11 -10.59
C ASP A 175 -4.90 -23.07 -10.53
N SER A 176 -5.20 -23.66 -9.37
CA SER A 176 -6.32 -24.59 -9.22
C SER A 176 -7.68 -23.90 -9.35
N ILE A 177 -7.85 -22.70 -8.78
CA ILE A 177 -9.11 -21.95 -8.88
C ILE A 177 -9.31 -21.31 -10.26
N LEU A 178 -8.23 -20.83 -10.88
CA LEU A 178 -8.25 -20.32 -12.25
C LEU A 178 -8.61 -21.43 -13.25
N ALA A 179 -8.12 -22.65 -13.06
CA ALA A 179 -8.49 -23.78 -13.91
C ALA A 179 -10.00 -24.08 -13.87
N VAL A 180 -10.63 -23.96 -12.68
CA VAL A 180 -12.07 -24.14 -12.52
C VAL A 180 -12.86 -23.04 -13.24
N TYR A 181 -12.45 -21.78 -13.10
CA TYR A 181 -13.12 -20.66 -13.80
C TYR A 181 -13.07 -20.79 -15.33
N ARG A 182 -12.00 -21.39 -15.86
CA ARG A 182 -11.89 -21.67 -17.30
C ARG A 182 -12.79 -22.82 -17.74
N ALA A 183 -12.93 -23.86 -16.91
CA ALA A 183 -13.68 -25.06 -17.25
C ALA A 183 -15.20 -24.90 -17.04
N SER A 184 -15.63 -24.03 -16.13
CA SER A 184 -17.04 -23.84 -15.80
C SER A 184 -17.34 -22.42 -15.35
N GLU A 185 -18.45 -21.88 -15.84
CA GLU A 185 -19.03 -20.63 -15.32
C GLU A 185 -19.90 -20.86 -14.07
N ARG A 186 -20.00 -22.10 -13.57
CA ARG A 186 -20.82 -22.41 -12.40
C ARG A 186 -20.22 -21.78 -11.14
N PRO A 187 -21.05 -21.24 -10.23
CA PRO A 187 -20.59 -20.78 -8.93
C PRO A 187 -19.92 -21.92 -8.15
N LEU A 188 -18.87 -21.59 -7.40
CA LEU A 188 -18.25 -22.53 -6.47
C LEU A 188 -19.24 -22.88 -5.35
N THR A 189 -19.20 -24.14 -4.91
CA THR A 189 -20.07 -24.63 -3.82
C THR A 189 -19.24 -25.37 -2.77
N GLN A 190 -19.78 -25.54 -1.57
CA GLN A 190 -19.07 -26.23 -0.49
C GLN A 190 -18.71 -27.67 -0.86
N ASP A 191 -19.55 -28.35 -1.63
CA ASP A 191 -19.31 -29.74 -2.05
C ASP A 191 -18.43 -29.83 -3.31
N CYS A 192 -18.26 -28.72 -4.03
CA CYS A 192 -17.49 -28.66 -5.28
C CYS A 192 -16.69 -27.35 -5.34
N HIS A 193 -15.48 -27.40 -4.77
CA HIS A 193 -14.49 -26.34 -4.84
C HIS A 193 -13.07 -26.91 -5.02
N PRO A 194 -12.17 -26.18 -5.67
CA PRO A 194 -10.80 -26.63 -5.86
C PRO A 194 -10.03 -26.64 -4.54
N ALA A 195 -9.07 -27.56 -4.41
CA ALA A 195 -8.07 -27.48 -3.36
C ALA A 195 -7.11 -26.31 -3.67
N VAL A 196 -7.19 -25.25 -2.87
CA VAL A 196 -6.33 -24.06 -3.01
C VAL A 196 -5.29 -24.07 -1.88
N ILE A 197 -4.03 -23.77 -2.22
CA ILE A 197 -2.90 -23.82 -1.28
C ILE A 197 -2.44 -22.39 -0.98
N ALA A 198 -2.21 -22.09 0.30
CA ALA A 198 -1.48 -20.93 0.75
C ALA A 198 -0.11 -21.33 1.33
N GLU A 199 0.89 -20.53 1.02
CA GLU A 199 2.26 -20.63 1.52
C GLU A 199 2.63 -19.38 2.31
N SER A 200 3.59 -19.50 3.22
CA SER A 200 4.15 -18.38 3.96
C SER A 200 5.63 -18.27 3.64
N MET A 201 6.03 -17.13 3.09
CA MET A 201 7.42 -16.84 2.76
C MET A 201 8.26 -16.56 4.01
N TYR A 202 7.62 -16.38 5.17
CA TYR A 202 8.27 -16.29 6.48
C TYR A 202 8.86 -17.64 6.93
N GLY A 203 8.43 -18.75 6.32
CA GLY A 203 8.89 -20.10 6.63
C GLY A 203 7.78 -20.94 7.24
N ASP A 204 7.64 -20.94 8.57
CA ASP A 204 6.58 -21.71 9.22
C ASP A 204 5.21 -21.05 9.03
N PHE A 205 4.34 -21.72 8.28
CA PHE A 205 3.00 -21.24 7.97
C PHE A 205 2.13 -21.07 9.21
N ASN A 206 2.18 -22.03 10.16
CA ASN A 206 1.32 -21.98 11.34
C ASN A 206 1.76 -20.87 12.28
N GLN A 207 3.08 -20.69 12.45
CA GLN A 207 3.62 -19.58 13.21
C GLN A 207 3.19 -18.22 12.62
N ALA A 208 3.33 -18.03 11.30
CA ALA A 208 2.89 -16.81 10.65
C ALA A 208 1.37 -16.59 10.79
N MET A 209 0.58 -17.68 10.72
CA MET A 209 -0.86 -17.62 10.91
C MET A 209 -1.23 -17.19 12.34
N ASP A 210 -0.53 -17.67 13.35
CA ASP A 210 -0.73 -17.24 14.73
C ASP A 210 -0.36 -15.77 14.91
N HIS A 211 0.74 -15.32 14.30
CA HIS A 211 1.07 -13.89 14.29
C HIS A 211 -0.03 -13.05 13.65
N LEU A 212 -0.62 -13.51 12.54
CA LEU A 212 -1.73 -12.81 11.89
C LEU A 212 -3.01 -12.78 12.75
N ARG A 213 -3.33 -13.88 13.44
CA ARG A 213 -4.53 -14.00 14.31
C ARG A 213 -4.42 -13.14 15.57
N TYR A 214 -3.26 -13.17 16.22
CA TYR A 214 -3.03 -12.46 17.49
C TYR A 214 -2.42 -11.07 17.30
N LYS A 215 -2.36 -10.59 16.04
CA LYS A 215 -1.79 -9.29 15.66
C LYS A 215 -0.35 -9.09 16.20
N LEU A 216 0.52 -10.06 15.94
CA LEU A 216 1.92 -10.02 16.37
C LEU A 216 2.85 -9.57 15.24
N ILE A 217 3.83 -8.73 15.57
CA ILE A 217 4.87 -8.25 14.67
C ILE A 217 6.12 -9.10 14.91
N SER A 218 6.54 -9.82 13.87
CA SER A 218 7.78 -10.59 13.88
C SER A 218 8.35 -10.66 12.47
N THR A 219 9.69 -10.69 12.37
CA THR A 219 10.46 -10.88 11.15
C THR A 219 11.64 -11.81 11.44
N ARG A 220 12.04 -12.64 10.47
CA ARG A 220 13.22 -13.53 10.59
C ARG A 220 14.46 -12.96 9.91
N ASN A 221 14.28 -11.99 9.01
CA ASN A 221 15.32 -11.45 8.14
C ASN A 221 15.42 -9.93 8.29
N PRO A 222 15.80 -9.43 9.49
CA PRO A 222 15.94 -8.00 9.72
C PRO A 222 16.87 -7.34 8.70
N GLU A 223 17.92 -8.03 8.25
CA GLU A 223 18.90 -7.58 7.28
C GLU A 223 18.33 -7.28 5.88
N GLU A 224 17.15 -7.81 5.57
CA GLU A 224 16.49 -7.63 4.28
C GLU A 224 15.51 -6.44 4.28
N ILE A 225 15.16 -5.93 5.47
CA ILE A 225 14.31 -4.77 5.62
C ILE A 225 15.02 -3.52 5.09
N ARG A 226 14.32 -2.74 4.25
CA ARG A 226 14.75 -1.42 3.78
C ARG A 226 14.09 -0.31 4.59
N GLY A 227 14.42 0.95 4.30
CA GLY A 227 13.88 2.11 5.01
C GLY A 227 12.35 2.15 5.04
N GLY A 228 11.68 1.62 4.00
CA GLY A 228 10.21 1.47 3.99
C GLY A 228 9.65 0.60 5.13
N GLY A 229 10.43 -0.32 5.68
CA GLY A 229 10.00 -1.18 6.78
C GLY A 229 9.66 -0.43 8.05
N LEU A 230 10.31 0.72 8.33
CA LEU A 230 9.95 1.58 9.46
C LEU A 230 8.53 2.14 9.31
N LEU A 231 8.15 2.53 8.09
CA LEU A 231 6.83 3.06 7.78
C LEU A 231 5.77 1.95 7.90
N LYS A 232 6.10 0.75 7.42
CA LYS A 232 5.23 -0.43 7.57
C LYS A 232 5.06 -0.84 9.03
N TYR A 233 6.14 -0.89 9.79
CA TYR A 233 6.11 -1.16 11.23
C TYR A 233 5.21 -0.17 11.98
N SER A 234 5.38 1.13 11.73
CA SER A 234 4.55 2.16 12.36
C SER A 234 3.06 2.03 12.00
N ASN A 235 2.76 1.56 10.79
CA ASN A 235 1.40 1.27 10.34
C ASN A 235 0.82 0.00 10.99
N LEU A 236 1.64 -1.02 11.26
CA LEU A 236 1.22 -2.18 12.05
C LEU A 236 0.86 -1.75 13.48
N LEU A 237 1.70 -0.91 14.12
CA LEU A 237 1.45 -0.41 15.47
C LEU A 237 0.14 0.38 15.58
N VAL A 238 -0.16 1.28 14.63
CA VAL A 238 -1.43 2.05 14.64
C VAL A 238 -2.67 1.18 14.37
N ARG A 239 -2.48 -0.06 13.90
CA ARG A 239 -3.53 -1.06 13.65
C ARG A 239 -3.64 -2.10 14.79
N ASP A 240 -3.12 -1.75 15.96
CA ASP A 240 -3.08 -2.54 17.19
C ASP A 240 -2.24 -3.82 17.11
N PHE A 241 -1.30 -3.90 16.17
CA PHE A 241 -0.32 -4.98 16.21
C PHE A 241 0.73 -4.71 17.28
N LYS A 242 1.18 -5.77 17.94
CA LYS A 242 2.16 -5.73 19.03
C LYS A 242 3.39 -6.55 18.67
N PRO A 243 4.58 -6.18 19.13
CA PRO A 243 5.76 -7.03 18.95
C PRO A 243 5.54 -8.42 19.56
N ALA A 244 5.99 -9.47 18.87
CA ALA A 244 5.96 -10.82 19.41
C ALA A 244 6.94 -10.98 20.60
N ASP A 245 8.06 -10.26 20.55
CA ASP A 245 9.10 -10.22 21.58
C ASP A 245 9.57 -8.77 21.82
N GLU A 246 9.49 -8.30 23.07
CA GLU A 246 9.86 -6.92 23.44
C GLU A 246 11.37 -6.65 23.45
N ALA A 247 12.21 -7.67 23.62
CA ALA A 247 13.65 -7.53 23.59
C ALA A 247 14.14 -7.46 22.13
N GLU A 248 13.65 -8.35 21.27
CA GLU A 248 14.02 -8.37 19.85
C GLU A 248 13.58 -7.09 19.13
N ILE A 249 12.39 -6.58 19.44
CA ILE A 249 11.85 -5.42 18.75
C ILE A 249 12.67 -4.15 18.98
N LYS A 250 13.28 -3.96 20.16
CA LYS A 250 14.17 -2.81 20.40
C LYS A 250 15.41 -2.86 19.51
N SER A 251 15.90 -4.06 19.19
CA SER A 251 16.97 -4.23 18.20
C SER A 251 16.46 -3.90 16.79
N LEU A 252 15.29 -4.42 16.45
CA LEU A 252 14.68 -4.22 15.14
C LEU A 252 14.33 -2.75 14.86
N GLU A 253 13.78 -2.01 15.83
CA GLU A 253 13.49 -0.59 15.68
C GLU A 253 14.76 0.22 15.42
N ARG A 254 15.86 -0.05 16.14
CA ARG A 254 17.16 0.59 15.89
C ARG A 254 17.67 0.30 14.49
N TYR A 255 17.49 -0.93 14.01
CA TYR A 255 17.84 -1.33 12.66
C TYR A 255 16.99 -0.59 11.62
N MET A 256 15.65 -0.60 11.77
CA MET A 256 14.72 0.07 10.87
C MET A 256 14.94 1.58 10.81
N CYS A 257 15.19 2.24 11.94
CA CYS A 257 15.55 3.65 11.99
C CYS A 257 16.87 3.91 11.24
N SER A 258 17.92 3.14 11.54
CA SER A 258 19.21 3.28 10.84
C SER A 258 19.07 3.10 9.33
N ARG A 259 18.33 2.06 8.90
CA ARG A 259 18.08 1.78 7.49
C ARG A 259 17.24 2.86 6.81
N PHE A 260 16.28 3.45 7.52
CA PHE A 260 15.49 4.58 7.02
C PHE A 260 16.37 5.80 6.71
N PHE A 261 17.31 6.15 7.61
CA PHE A 261 18.24 7.26 7.37
C PHE A 261 19.27 6.95 6.27
N ILE A 262 19.72 5.69 6.17
CA ILE A 262 20.64 5.27 5.10
C ILE A 262 19.96 5.34 3.72
N ASP A 263 18.72 4.84 3.64
CA ASP A 263 18.00 4.78 2.36
C ASP A 263 17.41 6.16 1.98
N PHE A 264 17.14 7.05 2.95
CA PHE A 264 16.60 8.40 2.76
C PHE A 264 17.38 9.43 3.60
N PRO A 265 18.59 9.82 3.17
CA PRO A 265 19.45 10.71 3.96
C PRO A 265 18.89 12.13 4.08
N ASP A 266 18.21 12.62 3.04
CA ASP A 266 17.70 13.98 2.98
C ASP A 266 16.30 14.12 3.59
N VAL A 267 16.10 15.14 4.44
CA VAL A 267 14.78 15.42 5.06
C VAL A 267 13.67 15.65 4.02
N ALA A 268 14.01 16.25 2.87
CA ALA A 268 13.07 16.45 1.77
C ALA A 268 12.66 15.14 1.09
N GLU A 269 13.55 14.14 1.03
CA GLU A 269 13.20 12.80 0.55
C GLU A 269 12.35 12.06 1.57
N GLN A 270 12.73 12.12 2.85
CA GLN A 270 11.94 11.53 3.94
C GLN A 270 10.51 12.08 3.95
N GLN A 271 10.35 13.40 3.82
CA GLN A 271 9.03 14.04 3.73
C GLN A 271 8.23 13.50 2.55
N ARG A 272 8.80 13.50 1.33
CA ARG A 272 8.12 12.96 0.13
C ARG A 272 7.71 11.50 0.31
N LYS A 273 8.55 10.68 0.94
CA LYS A 273 8.24 9.27 1.22
C LYS A 273 7.10 9.12 2.21
N ILE A 274 7.12 9.86 3.32
CA ILE A 274 6.06 9.82 4.34
C ILE A 274 4.74 10.33 3.75
N GLU A 275 4.73 11.47 3.05
CA GLU A 275 3.54 12.01 2.38
C GLU A 275 2.97 11.02 1.36
N SER A 276 3.83 10.40 0.55
CA SER A 276 3.38 9.36 -0.38
C SER A 276 2.81 8.14 0.33
N TYR A 277 3.41 7.73 1.46
CA TYR A 277 2.90 6.61 2.26
C TYR A 277 1.53 6.93 2.86
N LEU A 278 1.35 8.14 3.41
CA LEU A 278 0.06 8.61 3.93
C LEU A 278 -1.02 8.60 2.84
N ARG A 279 -0.70 9.13 1.66
CA ARG A 279 -1.63 9.19 0.53
C ARG A 279 -2.03 7.80 0.02
N ASN A 280 -1.14 6.81 0.09
CA ASN A 280 -1.43 5.46 -0.43
C ASN A 280 -2.09 4.57 0.63
N HIS A 281 -1.74 4.71 1.91
CA HIS A 281 -2.18 3.79 2.96
C HIS A 281 -3.29 4.34 3.86
N PHE A 282 -3.69 5.60 3.75
CA PHE A 282 -4.72 6.19 4.62
C PHE A 282 -5.88 6.81 3.84
N ILE A 283 -6.17 6.30 2.64
CA ILE A 283 -7.33 6.73 1.83
C ILE A 283 -8.60 6.36 2.59
N GLY A 284 -9.43 7.36 2.89
CA GLY A 284 -10.65 7.19 3.70
C GLY A 284 -10.39 7.05 5.22
N GLU A 285 -9.14 6.98 5.67
CA GLU A 285 -8.73 6.86 7.07
C GLU A 285 -8.01 8.15 7.55
N GLU A 286 -8.54 9.33 7.18
CA GLU A 286 -7.88 10.62 7.46
C GLU A 286 -7.53 10.79 8.94
N LYS A 287 -8.47 10.47 9.85
CA LYS A 287 -8.27 10.59 11.30
C LYS A 287 -7.05 9.80 11.80
N SER A 288 -6.79 8.63 11.20
CA SER A 288 -5.68 7.75 11.58
C SER A 288 -4.31 8.27 11.12
N LYS A 289 -4.26 9.24 10.18
CA LYS A 289 -2.97 9.81 9.71
C LYS A 289 -2.21 10.49 10.85
N TYR A 290 -2.91 11.19 11.74
CA TYR A 290 -2.28 11.83 12.90
C TYR A 290 -1.67 10.80 13.84
N ASP A 291 -2.44 9.78 14.22
CA ASP A 291 -1.99 8.70 15.12
C ASP A 291 -0.79 7.95 14.54
N TYR A 292 -0.81 7.70 13.23
CA TYR A 292 0.32 7.12 12.52
C TYR A 292 1.59 8.00 12.58
N LEU A 293 1.46 9.30 12.31
CA LEU A 293 2.59 10.23 12.36
C LEU A 293 3.16 10.35 13.77
N MET A 294 2.30 10.38 14.79
CA MET A 294 2.74 10.40 16.19
C MET A 294 3.39 9.09 16.62
N THR A 295 2.90 7.96 16.12
CA THR A 295 3.53 6.64 16.31
C THR A 295 4.92 6.61 15.68
N LEU A 296 5.04 7.01 14.41
CA LEU A 296 6.32 7.09 13.69
C LEU A 296 7.30 8.02 14.42
N ARG A 297 6.83 9.20 14.85
CA ARG A 297 7.63 10.14 15.65
C ARG A 297 8.12 9.50 16.95
N GLY A 298 7.26 8.74 17.62
CA GLY A 298 7.57 8.02 18.85
C GLY A 298 8.69 6.99 18.66
N VAL A 299 8.60 6.17 17.62
CA VAL A 299 9.61 5.16 17.29
C VAL A 299 10.94 5.82 16.92
N VAL A 300 10.92 6.84 16.04
CA VAL A 300 12.14 7.59 15.64
C VAL A 300 12.80 8.25 16.85
N ASN A 301 12.03 8.82 17.77
CA ASN A 301 12.58 9.47 18.95
C ASN A 301 13.26 8.49 19.92
N LYS A 302 12.64 7.33 20.16
CA LYS A 302 13.12 6.32 21.11
C LYS A 302 14.29 5.49 20.57
N SER A 303 14.27 5.20 19.27
CA SER A 303 15.10 4.12 18.71
C SER A 303 16.17 4.61 17.73
N THR A 304 16.30 5.93 17.52
CA THR A 304 17.43 6.51 16.79
C THR A 304 18.66 6.65 17.69
N VAL A 305 19.77 6.05 17.27
CA VAL A 305 21.07 6.05 17.98
C VAL A 305 21.66 7.47 18.07
N CYS A 306 22.37 7.76 19.18
CA CYS A 306 22.89 9.09 19.51
C CYS A 306 23.77 9.75 18.44
N LEU A 307 24.40 8.96 17.55
CA LEU A 307 25.28 9.45 16.49
C LEU A 307 24.55 10.23 15.40
N MET A 308 23.21 10.18 15.34
CA MET A 308 22.37 10.88 14.34
C MET A 308 21.51 11.97 14.99
N GLY A 309 22.08 12.72 15.94
CA GLY A 309 21.31 13.66 16.76
C GLY A 309 20.72 14.84 15.98
N HIS A 310 21.40 15.32 14.95
CA HIS A 310 20.93 16.45 14.13
C HIS A 310 19.83 16.01 13.17
N GLU A 311 20.09 14.94 12.42
CA GLU A 311 19.18 14.29 11.48
C GLU A 311 17.90 13.89 12.21
N ARG A 312 18.03 13.26 13.39
CA ARG A 312 16.89 12.93 14.25
C ARG A 312 16.03 14.15 14.55
N ARG A 313 16.62 15.29 14.96
CA ARG A 313 15.85 16.50 15.26
C ARG A 313 15.15 17.06 14.03
N GLN A 314 15.81 17.06 12.88
CA GLN A 314 15.21 17.52 11.62
C GLN A 314 14.01 16.65 11.23
N THR A 315 14.16 15.32 11.27
CA THR A 315 13.09 14.37 10.94
C THR A 315 11.93 14.47 11.93
N LEU A 316 12.21 14.54 13.25
CA LEU A 316 11.17 14.72 14.26
C LEU A 316 10.40 16.03 14.08
N ASN A 317 11.09 17.12 13.73
CA ASN A 317 10.45 18.40 13.46
C ASN A 317 9.57 18.32 12.19
N MET A 318 10.09 17.74 11.11
CA MET A 318 9.34 17.52 9.87
C MET A 318 8.08 16.67 10.11
N ILE A 319 8.17 15.56 10.84
CA ILE A 319 7.00 14.72 11.19
C ILE A 319 5.99 15.54 12.02
N THR A 320 6.46 16.38 12.94
CA THR A 320 5.58 17.23 13.75
C THR A 320 4.83 18.25 12.89
N ILE A 321 5.50 18.88 11.93
CA ILE A 321 4.87 19.82 10.98
C ILE A 321 3.82 19.08 10.12
N LEU A 322 4.13 17.89 9.62
CA LEU A 322 3.16 17.06 8.89
C LEU A 322 1.93 16.72 9.75
N ALA A 323 2.14 16.37 11.02
CA ALA A 323 1.05 16.04 11.93
C ALA A 323 0.14 17.24 12.20
N LEU A 324 0.72 18.44 12.37
CA LEU A 324 -0.03 19.69 12.52
C LEU A 324 -0.82 20.05 11.25
N LYS A 325 -0.23 19.82 10.07
CA LYS A 325 -0.92 20.02 8.80
C LYS A 325 -2.13 19.10 8.67
N VAL A 326 -1.99 17.82 9.00
CA VAL A 326 -3.09 16.86 9.02
C VAL A 326 -4.21 17.28 9.98
N LEU A 327 -3.87 17.79 11.18
CA LEU A 327 -4.88 18.32 12.12
C LEU A 327 -5.60 19.56 11.59
N GLY A 328 -4.87 20.45 10.92
CA GLY A 328 -5.43 21.64 10.28
C GLY A 328 -6.39 21.30 9.14
N GLU A 329 -6.02 20.34 8.28
CA GLU A 329 -6.87 19.85 7.18
C GLU A 329 -8.16 19.17 7.69
N GLN A 330 -8.11 18.58 8.89
CA GLN A 330 -9.27 17.95 9.52
C GLN A 330 -10.19 18.94 10.26
N ASN A 331 -9.89 20.25 10.26
CA ASN A 331 -10.58 21.27 11.06
C ASN A 331 -10.68 20.89 12.56
N ILE A 332 -9.74 20.10 13.08
CA ILE A 332 -9.66 19.77 14.52
C ILE A 332 -8.97 20.89 15.29
N ILE A 333 -8.22 21.76 14.60
CA ILE A 333 -7.84 23.05 15.16
C ILE A 333 -9.13 23.88 15.21
N PRO A 334 -9.64 24.26 16.39
CA PRO A 334 -10.83 25.09 16.47
C PRO A 334 -10.56 26.34 15.64
N ASN A 335 -11.49 26.65 14.73
CA ASN A 335 -11.48 27.91 13.99
C ASN A 335 -11.20 29.03 15.00
N ALA A 336 -10.03 29.67 14.92
CA ALA A 336 -9.61 30.67 15.88
C ALA A 336 -10.57 31.87 15.94
N ALA A 337 -11.48 32.00 14.98
CA ALA A 337 -12.60 32.94 15.01
C ALA A 337 -13.50 32.79 16.26
N ASN A 338 -13.57 31.60 16.87
CA ASN A 338 -14.41 31.32 18.05
C ASN A 338 -13.60 30.95 19.30
N VAL A 339 -12.27 31.12 19.30
CA VAL A 339 -11.43 30.81 20.47
C VAL A 339 -11.33 32.05 21.35
N THR A 340 -11.97 32.02 22.51
CA THR A 340 -11.78 33.03 23.55
C THR A 340 -10.53 32.68 24.36
N CYS A 341 -9.45 33.43 24.18
CA CYS A 341 -8.23 33.28 24.97
C CYS A 341 -8.37 34.05 26.29
N TYR A 342 -8.33 33.34 27.42
CA TYR A 342 -8.22 33.95 28.74
C TYR A 342 -6.74 34.23 29.03
N TYR A 343 -6.34 35.49 28.98
CA TYR A 343 -5.01 35.90 29.41
C TYR A 343 -5.03 36.16 30.91
N GLN A 344 -4.18 35.46 31.69
CA GLN A 344 -3.92 35.85 33.06
C GLN A 344 -2.88 36.98 33.07
N PRO A 345 -3.19 38.16 33.63
CA PRO A 345 -2.23 39.25 33.70
C PRO A 345 -1.02 38.86 34.55
N ALA A 346 0.14 39.44 34.20
CA ALA A 346 1.36 39.24 34.96
C ALA A 346 1.18 39.72 36.42
N PRO A 347 1.85 39.10 37.41
CA PRO A 347 1.56 39.26 38.84
C PRO A 347 1.60 40.68 39.42
N TYR A 348 2.15 41.65 38.68
CA TYR A 348 2.35 43.03 39.13
C TYR A 348 1.24 44.00 38.68
N ILE A 349 0.23 43.54 37.92
CA ILE A 349 -0.89 44.37 37.50
C ILE A 349 -1.97 44.33 38.58
N SER A 350 -2.14 45.44 39.31
CA SER A 350 -3.03 45.58 40.48
C SER A 350 -4.34 46.34 40.18
N ASP A 351 -4.65 46.62 38.92
CA ASP A 351 -5.86 47.34 38.53
C ASP A 351 -7.10 46.44 38.54
N ARG A 352 -8.07 46.80 39.39
CA ARG A 352 -9.35 46.07 39.59
C ARG A 352 -10.37 46.21 38.45
N ASN A 353 -10.05 46.91 37.35
CA ASN A 353 -10.96 47.22 36.25
C ASN A 353 -10.48 46.70 34.87
N PHE A 354 -9.87 45.51 34.81
CA PHE A 354 -9.54 44.86 33.54
C PHE A 354 -10.64 43.88 33.10
N SER A 355 -11.37 44.23 32.03
CA SER A 355 -12.26 43.28 31.33
C SER A 355 -11.41 42.30 30.51
N ASN A 356 -11.33 41.05 30.96
CA ASN A 356 -10.40 40.00 30.46
C ASN A 356 -10.96 39.16 29.30
N TYR A 357 -11.38 39.78 28.20
CA TYR A 357 -11.75 39.02 26.99
C TYR A 357 -11.32 39.76 25.73
N TYR A 358 -10.39 39.17 24.98
CA TYR A 358 -10.08 39.61 23.63
C TYR A 358 -10.88 38.76 22.64
N ILE A 359 -11.72 39.42 21.83
CA ILE A 359 -12.48 38.77 20.75
C ILE A 359 -11.70 39.01 19.45
N ALA A 360 -11.21 37.95 18.82
CA ALA A 360 -10.56 38.04 17.52
C ALA A 360 -11.59 38.43 16.45
N HIS A 361 -11.52 39.64 15.92
CA HIS A 361 -12.36 40.06 14.81
C HIS A 361 -11.91 39.35 13.52
N GLY A 362 -12.79 38.54 12.93
CA GLY A 362 -12.54 37.87 11.65
C GLY A 362 -12.26 38.87 10.53
N GLN A 363 -11.31 38.55 9.65
CA GLN A 363 -11.04 39.36 8.45
C GLN A 363 -12.30 39.46 7.59
N PRO A 364 -12.66 40.66 7.07
CA PRO A 364 -13.79 40.80 6.16
C PRO A 364 -13.51 40.09 4.83
N PRO A 365 -14.54 39.52 4.17
CA PRO A 365 -14.38 38.83 2.90
C PRO A 365 -13.91 39.81 1.81
N VAL A 366 -12.81 39.44 1.15
CA VAL A 366 -12.30 40.15 -0.03
C VAL A 366 -13.18 39.78 -1.23
N PHE A 367 -14.04 40.71 -1.66
CA PHE A 367 -14.80 40.56 -2.90
C PHE A 367 -13.92 40.97 -4.08
N TYR A 368 -13.59 40.02 -4.96
CA TYR A 368 -13.03 40.32 -6.28
C TYR A 368 -14.15 40.79 -7.22
N GLN A 369 -14.13 42.06 -7.63
CA GLN A 369 -14.93 42.54 -8.77
C GLN A 369 -14.23 42.16 -10.08
N PRO A 370 -14.95 41.64 -11.10
CA PRO A 370 -14.41 41.53 -12.45
C PRO A 370 -14.34 42.94 -13.08
N TYR A 371 -13.18 43.30 -13.62
CA TYR A 371 -13.02 44.52 -14.43
C TYR A 371 -13.75 44.37 -15.79
N PRO A 372 -14.25 45.48 -16.35
CA PRO A 372 -14.95 45.50 -17.64
C PRO A 372 -14.05 45.21 -18.85
#